data_AF-A0A2R6LJL6-F1
#
_entry.id   AF-A0A2R6LJL6-F1
#
_cell.length_a   1.000
_cell.length_b   1.000
_cell.length_c   1.000
_cell.angle_alpha   90.00
_cell.angle_beta   90.00
_cell.angle_gamma   90.00
#
_symmetry.space_group_name_H-M   'P 1'
#
loop_
_entity.id
_entity.type
_entity.pdbx_description
1 polymer ?
#
loop_
_entity_poly.entity_id
_entity_poly.type
_entity_poly.pdbx_seq_one_letter_code
_entity_poly.pdbx_strand_id
1 'polypeptide(L)' 'IYCRLCEEVCPVDAILLTQNFEFTGDTKDDLAYNMEELKNVPWYKDIDPLSSREPDRGAWIGEGEGEIDYQ' A
#
# COMPACT_ATOMS: atom_id res chain seq x y z
N ILE A 1 -3.15 5.61 12.24
CA ILE A 1 -4.20 6.21 11.38
C ILE A 1 -3.84 5.94 9.93
N TYR A 2 -4.73 5.31 9.16
CA TYR A 2 -4.47 4.87 7.77
C TYR A 2 -4.73 5.98 6.75
N CYS A 3 -4.05 7.12 6.92
CA CYS A 3 -4.33 8.37 6.19
C CYS A 3 -3.56 8.55 4.86
N ARG A 4 -2.70 7.60 4.48
CA ARG A 4 -1.86 7.63 3.26
C ARG A 4 -0.83 8.77 3.13
N LEU A 5 -0.69 9.66 4.12
CA LEU A 5 0.33 10.71 4.10
C LEU A 5 1.76 10.19 3.89
N CYS A 6 2.11 9.05 4.51
CA CYS A 6 3.44 8.44 4.34
C CYS A 6 3.69 7.96 2.91
N GLU A 7 2.64 7.51 2.23
CA GLU A 7 2.69 7.07 0.84
C GLU A 7 2.84 8.27 -0.10
N GLU A 8 2.06 9.34 0.13
CA GLU A 8 2.11 10.58 -0.65
C GLU A 8 3.45 11.31 -0.56
N VAL A 9 4.07 11.34 0.62
CA VAL A 9 5.34 12.02 0.83
C VAL A 9 6.55 11.21 0.34
N CYS A 10 6.38 9.90 0.11
CA CYS A 10 7.47 9.03 -0.30
C CYS A 10 7.80 9.29 -1.79
N PRO A 11 9.03 9.73 -2.12
CA PRO A 11 9.38 10.09 -3.50
C PRO A 11 9.70 8.90 -4.41
N VAL A 12 9.79 7.68 -3.85
CA VAL A 12 10.26 6.47 -4.53
C VAL A 12 9.38 5.25 -4.25
N ASP A 13 8.19 5.48 -3.70
CA ASP A 13 7.18 4.43 -3.48
C ASP A 13 7.66 3.27 -2.59
N ALA A 14 8.55 3.56 -1.63
CA ALA A 14 9.09 2.58 -0.70
C ALA A 14 8.09 2.14 0.38
N ILE A 15 7.03 2.92 0.62
CA ILE A 15 5.97 2.60 1.57
C ILE A 15 4.62 2.89 0.93
N LEU A 16 3.68 1.95 1.10
CA LEU A 16 2.35 2.04 0.55
C LEU A 16 1.32 1.41 1.50
N LEU A 17 0.11 1.95 1.51
CA LEU A 17 -1.00 1.36 2.24
C LEU A 17 -1.73 0.35 1.34
N THR A 18 -1.54 -0.93 1.64
CA THR A 18 -2.12 -2.04 0.88
C THR A 18 -3.64 -2.16 1.05
N GLN A 19 -4.30 -2.98 0.22
CA GLN A 19 -5.73 -3.26 0.32
C GLN A 19 -6.09 -4.29 1.40
N ASN A 20 -5.09 -4.82 2.13
CA ASN A 20 -5.34 -5.77 3.20
C ASN A 20 -5.77 -5.04 4.48
N PHE A 21 -7.06 -5.08 4.80
CA PHE A 21 -7.64 -4.52 6.02
C PHE A 21 -8.10 -5.59 7.02
N GLU A 22 -7.95 -6.87 6.66
CA GLU A 22 -8.41 -8.00 7.46
C GLU A 22 -7.25 -8.58 8.27
N PHE A 23 -6.88 -7.89 9.35
CA PHE A 23 -5.90 -8.39 10.31
C PHE A 23 -6.30 -8.01 11.73
N THR A 24 -6.01 -8.92 12.65
CA THR A 24 -6.28 -8.76 14.09
C THR A 24 -5.06 -9.25 14.86
N GLY A 25 -4.69 -8.53 15.92
CA GLY A 25 -3.66 -8.96 16.86
C GLY A 25 -4.30 -9.22 18.22
N ASP A 26 -3.78 -10.22 18.94
CA ASP A 26 -4.25 -10.53 20.31
C ASP A 26 -3.61 -9.58 21.34
N THR A 27 -2.41 -9.09 21.03
CA THR A 27 -1.64 -8.15 21.83
C THR A 27 -1.32 -6.89 21.04
N LYS A 28 -0.94 -5.83 21.75
CA LYS A 28 -0.54 -4.57 21.11
C LYS A 28 0.72 -4.74 20.25
N ASP A 29 1.65 -5.59 20.69
CA ASP A 29 2.92 -5.83 20.01
C ASP A 29 2.73 -6.52 18.66
N ASP A 30 1.67 -7.33 18.50
CA ASP A 30 1.32 -7.98 17.22
C ASP A 30 0.96 -6.98 16.10
N LEU A 31 0.59 -5.74 16.48
CA LEU A 31 0.25 -4.66 15.56
C LEU A 31 1.38 -3.64 15.39
N ALA A 32 2.54 -3.88 16.00
CA ALA A 32 3.72 -3.03 15.94
C ALA A 32 4.81 -3.66 15.06
N TYR A 33 4.75 -3.38 13.75
CA TYR A 33 5.66 -3.98 12.78
C TYR A 33 7.04 -3.34 12.75
N ASN A 34 8.06 -4.18 12.64
CA ASN A 34 9.44 -3.79 12.33
C ASN A 34 9.71 -3.85 10.81
N MET A 35 10.88 -3.37 10.39
CA MET A 35 11.26 -3.28 8.98
C MET A 35 11.28 -4.65 8.27
N GLU A 36 11.72 -5.70 8.94
CA GLU A 36 11.83 -7.04 8.34
C GLU A 36 10.46 -7.69 8.19
N GLU A 37 9.52 -7.43 9.10
CA GLU A 37 8.13 -7.88 8.98
C GLU A 37 7.41 -7.18 7.82
N LEU A 38 7.63 -5.87 7.66
CA LEU A 38 7.05 -5.09 6.55
C LEU A 38 7.56 -5.56 5.18
N LYS A 39 8.80 -6.04 5.09
CA LYS A 39 9.36 -6.60 3.85
C LYS A 39 8.82 -7.99 3.50
N ASN A 40 8.38 -8.75 4.50
CA ASN A 40 8.03 -10.17 4.36
C ASN A 40 6.55 -10.44 4.65
N VAL A 41 5.66 -9.57 4.16
CA VAL A 41 4.22 -9.73 4.38
C VAL A 41 3.65 -10.95 3.61
N PRO A 42 2.88 -11.84 4.26
CA PRO A 42 2.47 -13.11 3.68
C PRO A 42 1.42 -13.01 2.56
N TRP A 43 0.73 -11.87 2.44
CA TRP A 43 -0.39 -11.68 1.52
C TRP A 43 0.01 -11.14 0.13
N TYR A 44 1.27 -10.70 -0.06
CA TYR A 44 1.77 -10.25 -1.37
C TYR A 44 2.82 -11.15 -2.02
N LYS A 45 3.44 -12.09 -1.29
CA LYS A 45 4.37 -13.10 -1.85
C LYS A 45 5.29 -12.54 -2.95
N ASP A 46 5.18 -13.06 -4.18
CA ASP A 46 5.99 -12.69 -5.34
C ASP A 46 5.36 -11.58 -6.20
N ILE A 47 4.24 -11.01 -5.75
CA ILE A 47 3.48 -9.97 -6.44
C ILE A 47 3.84 -8.62 -5.83
N ASP A 48 4.25 -7.68 -6.68
CA ASP A 48 4.49 -6.31 -6.25
C ASP A 48 3.17 -5.66 -5.79
N PRO A 49 3.04 -5.21 -4.52
CA PRO A 49 1.81 -4.59 -4.05
C PRO A 49 1.37 -3.37 -4.86
N LEU A 50 2.31 -2.64 -5.48
CA LEU A 50 2.01 -1.50 -6.34
C LEU A 50 1.27 -1.92 -7.62
N SER A 51 1.60 -3.10 -8.17
CA SER A 51 0.93 -3.67 -9.35
C SER A 51 -0.53 -4.02 -9.12
N SER A 52 -0.92 -4.24 -7.85
CA SER A 52 -2.31 -4.59 -7.48
C SER A 52 -3.20 -3.36 -7.26
N ARG A 53 -2.69 -2.16 -7.53
CA ARG A 53 -3.40 -0.91 -7.28
C ARG A 53 -4.09 -0.39 -8.53
N GLU A 54 -5.42 -0.37 -8.50
CA GLU A 54 -6.25 0.34 -9.48
C GLU A 54 -6.93 1.58 -8.86
N PRO A 55 -7.01 2.71 -9.60
CA PRO A 55 -6.15 3.03 -10.72
C PRO A 55 -4.71 3.27 -10.24
N ASP A 56 -3.74 3.01 -11.11
CA ASP A 56 -2.32 3.16 -10.85
C ASP A 56 -1.98 4.62 -10.50
N ARG A 57 -0.84 4.86 -9.84
CA ARG A 57 -0.42 6.24 -9.50
C ARG A 57 -0.28 7.13 -10.72
N GLY A 58 0.07 6.56 -11.87
CA GLY A 58 0.18 7.24 -13.16
C GLY A 58 -1.12 7.96 -13.54
N ALA A 59 -2.27 7.37 -13.23
CA ALA A 59 -3.58 7.99 -13.45
C ALA A 59 -3.79 9.28 -12.62
N TRP A 60 -3.15 9.42 -11.46
CA TRP A 60 -3.28 10.59 -10.57
C TRP A 60 -2.32 11.73 -10.92
N ILE A 61 -1.14 11.41 -11.46
CA ILE A 61 -0.13 12.39 -11.89
C ILE A 61 -0.38 12.94 -13.29
N GLY A 62 -1.50 12.54 -13.93
CA GLY A 62 -1.89 13.01 -15.26
C GLY A 62 -1.01 12.47 -16.40
N GLU A 63 -0.15 11.48 -16.11
CA GLU A 63 0.71 10.82 -17.09
C GLU A 63 0.15 9.48 -17.57
N GLY A 64 -0.92 8.97 -16.94
CA GLY A 64 -1.60 7.74 -17.32
C GLY A 64 -2.73 7.96 -18.33
N GLU A 65 -2.80 7.08 -19.34
CA GLU A 65 -3.91 6.97 -20.31
C GLU A 65 -5.18 6.30 -19.72
N GLY A 66 -5.21 6.07 -18.40
CA GLY A 66 -6.32 5.45 -17.68
C GLY A 66 -7.42 6.45 -17.35
N GLU A 67 -8.65 6.13 -17.78
CA GLU A 67 -9.87 6.82 -17.38
C GLU A 67 -10.04 6.71 -15.86
N ILE A 68 -10.20 7.86 -15.19
CA ILE A 68 -10.42 7.94 -13.75
C ILE A 68 -11.91 7.67 -13.54
N ASP A 69 -12.28 6.42 -13.22
CA ASP A 69 -13.68 6.09 -12.89
C ASP A 69 -14.01 6.63 -11.49
N TYR A 70 -14.91 7.60 -11.44
CA TYR A 70 -15.42 8.25 -10.22
C TYR A 70 -16.82 7.72 -9.86
N GLN A 71 -17.07 6.42 -9.98
CA GLN A 71 -18.30 5.79 -9.47
C GLN A 71 -18.16 5.27 -8.04
#